data_AF-A0A7S3H930-F1
#
_entry.id   AF-A0A7S3H930-F1
#
_cell.length_a   1.000
_cell.length_b   1.000
_cell.length_c   1.000
_cell.angle_alpha   90.00
_cell.angle_beta   90.00
_cell.angle_gamma   90.00
#
_symmetry.space_group_name_H-M   'P 1'
#
loop_
_entity.id
_entity.type
_entity.pdbx_description
1 polymer ?
#
loop_
_entity_poly.entity_id
_entity_poly.type
_entity_poly.pdbx_seq_one_letter_code
_entity_poly.pdbx_strand_id
1 'polypeptide(L)'
;AGNPAITNKSILNAALGRILKKPLTKGDIKCDTAKIGDGYQTTLSLPGMPGEWGSLAWAGELGHSQKAAEENAAMHAVAALQSDPTYAAMVTGGQQPGAKQPGAKKAKTSGGAPSGGIIRPVGFGGGGELSGAPAKA
;
A
#
# COMPACT_ATOMS: atom_id res chain seq x y z
N ALA A 1 15.50 -17.37 -9.30
CA ALA A 1 14.97 -16.04 -9.67
C ALA A 1 14.02 -15.58 -8.58
N GLY A 2 14.48 -14.69 -7.70
CA GLY A 2 13.71 -14.23 -6.53
C GLY A 2 12.52 -13.38 -6.97
N ASN A 3 11.35 -13.69 -6.45
CA ASN A 3 10.13 -12.94 -6.71
C ASN A 3 10.29 -11.52 -6.10
N PRO A 4 10.32 -10.43 -6.90
CA PRO A 4 10.58 -9.07 -6.41
C PRO A 4 9.44 -8.47 -5.55
N ALA A 5 8.43 -9.28 -5.23
CA ALA A 5 7.29 -8.90 -4.41
C ALA A 5 7.46 -9.25 -2.92
N ILE A 6 8.45 -10.07 -2.53
CA ILE A 6 8.73 -10.35 -1.11
C ILE A 6 9.81 -9.36 -0.65
N THR A 7 9.36 -8.21 -0.16
CA THR A 7 10.23 -7.19 0.42
C THR A 7 10.44 -7.43 1.91
N ASN A 8 11.60 -7.05 2.45
CA ASN A 8 11.88 -7.16 3.89
C ASN A 8 10.84 -6.39 4.73
N LYS A 9 10.31 -5.31 4.15
CA LYS A 9 9.23 -4.50 4.72
C LYS A 9 7.91 -5.29 4.84
N SER A 10 7.61 -6.17 3.90
CA SER A 10 6.44 -7.06 3.97
C SER A 10 6.61 -8.12 5.06
N ILE A 11 7.82 -8.68 5.20
CA ILE A 11 8.15 -9.65 6.28
C ILE A 11 8.03 -8.97 7.64
N LEU A 12 8.55 -7.75 7.79
CA LEU A 12 8.44 -6.95 9.01
C LEU A 12 6.97 -6.68 9.38
N ASN A 13 6.14 -6.28 8.42
CA ASN A 13 4.70 -6.08 8.64
C ASN A 13 3.99 -7.35 9.12
N ALA A 14 4.29 -8.49 8.49
CA ALA A 14 3.71 -9.78 8.86
C ALA A 14 4.15 -10.21 10.26
N ALA A 15 5.42 -10.02 10.61
CA ALA A 15 5.96 -10.30 11.92
C ALA A 15 5.27 -9.45 13.01
N LEU A 16 5.17 -8.14 12.79
CA LEU A 16 4.57 -7.22 13.75
C LEU A 16 3.08 -7.50 13.96
N GLY A 17 2.34 -7.86 12.91
CA GLY A 17 0.92 -8.22 13.03
C GLY A 17 0.69 -9.43 13.94
N ARG A 18 1.69 -10.32 14.03
CA ARG A 18 1.65 -11.51 14.90
C ARG A 18 2.08 -11.20 16.32
N ILE A 19 3.10 -10.37 16.48
CA ILE A 19 3.60 -9.94 17.79
C ILE A 19 2.52 -9.14 18.51
N LEU A 20 1.92 -8.16 17.82
CA LEU A 20 0.95 -7.24 18.39
C LEU A 20 -0.48 -7.80 18.43
N LYS A 21 -0.74 -8.93 17.74
CA LYS A 21 -2.07 -9.56 17.58
C LYS A 21 -3.18 -8.58 17.16
N LYS A 22 -2.80 -7.49 16.49
CA LYS A 22 -3.69 -6.41 16.07
C LYS A 22 -3.36 -6.06 14.61
N PRO A 23 -4.30 -5.48 13.84
CA PRO A 23 -4.00 -4.95 12.52
C PRO A 23 -3.00 -3.81 12.65
N LEU A 24 -1.88 -3.90 11.91
CA LEU A 24 -0.90 -2.82 11.89
C LEU A 24 -1.48 -1.58 11.25
N THR A 25 -1.29 -0.44 11.91
CA THR A 25 -1.59 0.86 11.33
C THR A 25 -0.29 1.54 10.89
N LYS A 26 -0.41 2.56 10.03
CA LYS A 26 0.75 3.36 9.60
C LYS A 26 1.43 4.10 10.77
N GLY A 27 0.80 4.14 11.95
CA GLY A 27 1.39 4.68 13.17
C GLY A 27 2.30 3.70 13.91
N ASP A 28 2.20 2.39 13.66
CA ASP A 28 2.99 1.37 14.37
C ASP A 28 4.41 1.24 13.82
N ILE A 29 4.62 1.57 12.54
CA ILE A 29 5.93 1.59 11.87
C ILE A 29 6.18 2.98 11.30
N LYS A 30 7.25 3.63 11.78
CA LYS A 30 7.72 4.89 11.23
C LYS A 30 8.93 4.64 10.35
N CYS A 31 8.83 5.01 9.08
CA CYS A 31 9.93 4.96 8.12
C CYS A 31 10.33 6.41 7.82
N ASP A 32 11.54 6.79 8.20
CA ASP A 32 12.08 8.12 7.92
C ASP A 32 13.24 7.98 6.93
N THR A 33 13.06 8.51 5.72
CA THR A 33 14.08 8.43 4.67
C THR A 33 14.70 9.80 4.47
N ALA A 34 16.00 9.89 4.75
CA ALA A 34 16.80 11.08 4.55
C ALA A 34 17.74 10.89 3.35
N LYS A 35 17.87 11.93 2.52
CA LYS A 35 18.90 11.97 1.48
C LYS A 35 20.22 12.42 2.12
N ILE A 36 21.24 11.58 2.07
CA ILE A 36 22.55 11.86 2.64
C ILE A 36 23.58 11.78 1.52
N GLY A 37 24.07 12.93 1.07
CA GLY A 37 24.97 13.05 -0.08
C GLY A 37 24.33 12.55 -1.37
N ASP A 38 25.00 11.61 -2.03
CA ASP A 38 24.52 10.93 -3.25
C ASP A 38 23.60 9.73 -2.97
N GLY A 39 23.38 9.38 -1.71
CA GLY A 39 22.58 8.24 -1.29
C GLY A 39 21.29 8.62 -0.56
N TYR A 40 20.49 7.60 -0.30
CA TYR A 40 19.34 7.65 0.61
C TYR A 40 19.60 6.71 1.77
N GLN A 41 19.38 7.19 2.99
CA GLN A 41 19.38 6.36 4.18
C GLN A 41 17.97 6.37 4.77
N THR A 42 17.48 5.19 5.11
CA THR A 42 16.20 5.07 5.82
C THR A 42 16.43 4.60 7.23
N THR A 43 15.76 5.24 8.17
CA THR A 43 15.66 4.82 9.56
C THR A 43 14.25 4.32 9.84
N LEU A 44 14.13 3.09 10.33
CA LEU A 44 12.88 2.51 10.77
C LEU A 44 12.76 2.57 12.28
N SER A 45 11.58 2.94 12.79
CA SER A 45 11.26 2.89 14.22
C SER A 45 9.92 2.19 14.40
N LEU A 46 9.77 1.46 15.51
CA LEU A 46 8.60 0.63 15.77
C LEU A 46 7.83 1.08 17.02
N PRO A 47 7.32 2.32 17.08
CA PRO A 47 6.66 2.87 18.28
C PRO A 47 5.41 2.07 18.71
N GLY A 48 4.84 1.25 17.83
CA GLY A 48 3.73 0.35 18.16
C GLY A 48 4.14 -0.85 19.03
N MET A 49 5.43 -1.18 19.12
CA MET A 49 5.94 -2.30 19.91
C MET A 49 6.00 -1.94 21.40
N PRO A 50 5.61 -2.86 22.31
CA PRO A 50 5.71 -2.65 23.74
C PRO A 50 7.17 -2.69 24.22
N GLY A 51 7.44 -1.99 25.31
CA GLY A 51 8.75 -1.98 25.97
C GLY A 51 9.80 -1.20 25.19
N GLU A 52 11.05 -1.65 25.28
CA GLU A 52 12.20 -0.95 24.71
C GLU A 52 12.18 -0.93 23.18
N TRP A 53 11.55 -1.93 22.55
CA TRP A 53 11.36 -2.04 21.10
C TRP A 53 10.63 -0.84 20.49
N GLY A 54 9.73 -0.20 21.25
CA GLY A 54 9.03 1.02 20.84
C GLY A 54 9.97 2.22 20.61
N SER A 55 11.09 2.24 21.33
CA SER A 55 12.09 3.32 21.27
C SER A 55 13.28 2.96 20.37
N LEU A 56 13.37 1.71 19.92
CA LEU A 56 14.44 1.29 19.02
C LEU A 56 14.23 1.84 17.61
N ALA A 57 15.34 2.24 17.01
CA ALA A 57 15.41 2.68 15.63
C ALA A 57 16.55 1.94 14.92
N TRP A 58 16.25 1.45 13.71
CA TRP A 58 17.18 0.72 12.86
C TRP A 58 17.45 1.55 11.61
N ALA A 59 18.66 2.09 11.51
CA ALA A 59 19.14 2.75 10.31
C ALA A 59 19.67 1.71 9.33
N GLY A 60 19.17 1.74 8.09
CA GLY A 60 19.68 0.93 6.99
C GLY A 60 20.92 1.53 6.34
N GLU A 61 21.60 0.71 5.56
CA GLU A 61 22.69 1.17 4.70
C GLU A 61 22.20 2.13 3.61
N LEU A 62 23.12 3.00 3.17
CA LEU A 62 22.90 3.96 2.08
C LEU A 62 22.57 3.23 0.78
N GLY A 63 21.36 3.44 0.28
CA GLY A 63 20.93 2.94 -1.02
C GLY A 63 21.04 4.01 -2.10
N HIS A 64 21.26 3.59 -3.35
CA HIS A 64 21.15 4.46 -4.53
C HIS A 64 19.70 4.90 -4.81
N SER A 65 18.73 4.35 -4.10
CA SER A 65 17.30 4.67 -4.22
C SER A 65 16.61 4.51 -2.88
N GLN A 66 15.57 5.31 -2.63
CA GLN A 66 14.79 5.25 -1.39
C GLN A 66 14.29 3.83 -1.07
N LYS A 67 13.81 3.11 -2.10
CA LYS A 67 13.32 1.74 -1.94
C LYS A 67 14.41 0.78 -1.44
N ALA A 68 15.65 0.93 -1.93
CA ALA A 68 16.78 0.10 -1.49
C ALA A 68 17.18 0.43 -0.04
N ALA A 69 17.19 1.71 0.31
CA ALA A 69 17.47 2.17 1.67
C ALA A 69 16.41 1.65 2.67
N GLU A 70 15.13 1.70 2.31
CA GLU A 70 14.03 1.15 3.12
C GLU A 70 14.17 -0.37 3.31
N GLU A 71 14.58 -1.10 2.27
CA GLU A 71 14.75 -2.54 2.31
C GLU A 71 15.92 -2.97 3.22
N ASN A 72 17.01 -2.20 3.21
CA ASN A 72 18.15 -2.39 4.10
C ASN A 72 17.75 -2.14 5.55
N ALA A 73 17.05 -1.03 5.84
CA ALA A 73 16.57 -0.74 7.19
C ALA A 73 15.66 -1.85 7.71
N ALA A 74 14.74 -2.33 6.87
CA ALA A 74 13.81 -3.40 7.24
C ALA A 74 14.54 -4.73 7.49
N MET A 75 15.61 -5.00 6.74
CA MET A 75 16.47 -6.16 6.97
C MET A 75 17.04 -6.15 8.39
N HIS A 76 17.60 -5.02 8.84
CA HIS A 76 18.16 -4.90 10.19
C HIS A 76 17.08 -5.09 11.28
N ALA A 77 15.90 -4.51 11.09
CA ALA A 77 14.79 -4.68 12.04
C ALA A 77 14.32 -6.14 12.13
N VAL A 78 14.19 -6.84 10.99
CA VAL A 78 13.82 -8.26 10.96
C VAL A 78 14.91 -9.12 11.61
N ALA A 79 16.18 -8.87 11.31
CA ALA A 79 17.30 -9.59 11.91
C ALA A 79 17.35 -9.40 13.44
N ALA A 80 17.08 -8.18 13.93
CA ALA A 80 16.99 -7.91 15.36
C ALA A 80 15.85 -8.71 16.02
N LEU A 81 14.67 -8.75 15.39
CA LEU A 81 13.54 -9.55 15.89
C LEU A 81 13.81 -11.06 15.85
N GLN A 82 14.58 -11.54 14.87
CA GLN A 82 15.01 -12.94 14.79
C GLN A 82 16.09 -13.28 15.82
N SER A 83 16.90 -12.31 16.23
CA SER A 83 17.91 -12.50 17.26
C SER A 83 17.29 -12.59 18.66
N ASP A 84 16.10 -12.02 18.85
CA ASP A 84 15.40 -12.09 20.14
C ASP A 84 14.58 -13.39 20.25
N PRO A 85 14.84 -14.25 21.24
CA PRO A 85 14.14 -15.54 21.37
C PRO A 85 12.63 -15.40 21.62
N THR A 86 12.16 -14.25 22.13
CA THR A 86 10.74 -13.96 22.37
C THR A 86 9.97 -13.80 21.05
N TYR A 87 10.62 -13.19 20.05
CA TYR A 87 9.98 -12.82 18.78
C TYR A 87 10.44 -13.68 17.59
N ALA A 88 11.59 -14.35 17.69
CA ALA A 88 12.16 -15.19 16.63
C ALA A 88 11.18 -16.24 16.09
N ALA A 89 10.42 -16.90 16.99
CA ALA A 89 9.41 -17.88 16.61
C ALA A 89 8.25 -17.27 15.80
N MET A 90 7.91 -16.00 16.07
CA MET A 90 6.82 -15.29 15.38
C MET A 90 7.23 -14.78 14.00
N VAL A 91 8.50 -14.41 13.84
CA VAL A 91 9.09 -13.98 12.56
C VAL A 91 9.29 -15.16 11.61
N THR A 92 9.85 -16.27 12.10
CA THR A 92 10.12 -17.48 11.29
C THR A 92 8.85 -18.27 10.96
N GLY A 93 7.85 -18.27 11.85
CA GLY A 93 6.63 -19.08 11.69
C GLY A 93 5.67 -18.65 10.58
N GLY A 94 6.04 -17.71 9.70
CA GLY A 94 5.15 -17.26 8.62
C GLY A 94 5.86 -16.47 7.55
N GLN A 95 6.52 -17.22 6.68
CA GLN A 95 6.18 -17.04 5.27
C GLN A 95 4.66 -17.12 5.15
N GLN A 96 3.95 -16.00 4.98
CA GLN A 96 2.63 -16.06 4.37
C GLN A 96 2.86 -16.44 2.90
N PRO A 97 2.51 -17.66 2.47
CA PRO A 97 2.47 -17.96 1.05
C PRO A 97 1.20 -17.30 0.51
N GLY A 98 1.38 -16.21 -0.24
CA GLY A 98 0.33 -15.68 -1.10
C GLY A 98 -0.75 -14.87 -0.38
N ALA A 99 -0.54 -13.55 -0.30
CA ALA A 99 -1.65 -12.63 -0.41
C ALA A 99 -2.31 -12.85 -1.78
N LYS A 100 -3.32 -13.73 -1.85
CA LYS A 100 -4.33 -13.72 -2.91
C LYS A 100 -4.95 -12.32 -2.89
N GLN A 101 -4.55 -11.45 -3.81
CA GLN A 101 -5.32 -10.25 -4.11
C GLN A 101 -6.68 -10.69 -4.65
N PRO A 102 -7.81 -10.33 -4.01
CA PRO A 102 -9.11 -10.32 -4.67
C PRO A 102 -9.18 -9.00 -5.44
N GLY A 103 -8.51 -8.94 -6.59
CA GLY A 103 -8.41 -7.76 -7.44
C GLY A 103 -9.37 -7.80 -8.62
N ALA A 104 -10.60 -7.35 -8.37
CA ALA A 104 -11.44 -6.53 -9.26
C ALA A 104 -11.70 -6.96 -10.72
N LYS A 105 -12.98 -7.28 -10.97
CA LYS A 105 -13.63 -7.27 -12.28
C LYS A 105 -13.61 -5.85 -12.91
N LYS A 106 -13.53 -5.81 -14.25
CA LYS A 106 -14.24 -4.89 -15.19
C LYS A 106 -13.56 -3.58 -15.66
N ALA A 107 -13.11 -3.61 -16.91
CA ALA A 107 -13.22 -2.56 -17.94
C ALA A 107 -13.23 -3.33 -19.30
N LYS A 108 -14.25 -3.41 -20.15
CA LYS A 108 -15.24 -2.51 -20.77
C LYS A 108 -14.62 -1.41 -21.66
N THR A 109 -14.91 -1.57 -22.97
CA THR A 109 -14.68 -0.71 -24.15
C THR A 109 -13.27 -0.79 -24.75
N SER A 110 -13.06 -1.05 -26.04
CA SER A 110 -13.72 -0.44 -27.21
C SER A 110 -13.56 -1.24 -28.52
N GLY A 111 -14.57 -1.18 -29.39
CA GLY A 111 -14.37 -1.12 -30.85
C GLY A 111 -14.64 -2.40 -31.65
N GLY A 112 -15.78 -2.44 -32.35
CA GLY A 112 -16.08 -3.46 -33.36
C GLY A 112 -17.56 -3.49 -33.73
N ALA A 113 -17.98 -2.57 -34.59
CA ALA A 113 -19.35 -2.36 -35.04
C ALA A 113 -19.91 -3.55 -35.86
N PRO A 114 -21.19 -3.90 -35.70
CA PRO A 114 -21.98 -4.46 -36.78
C PRO A 114 -22.88 -3.38 -37.40
N SER A 115 -22.64 -3.15 -38.68
CA SER A 115 -23.50 -2.46 -39.64
C SER A 115 -24.89 -3.13 -39.73
N GLY A 116 -25.97 -2.36 -39.59
CA GLY A 116 -27.31 -2.83 -39.94
C GLY A 116 -28.45 -1.91 -39.52
N GLY A 117 -29.20 -1.40 -40.52
CA GLY A 117 -30.57 -0.86 -40.42
C GLY A 117 -30.68 0.56 -39.84
N ILE A 118 -31.05 1.61 -40.58
CA ILE A 118 -32.41 1.90 -41.10
C ILE A 118 -33.43 1.59 -39.98
N ILE A 119 -34.10 2.57 -39.35
CA ILE A 119 -35.31 3.26 -39.81
C ILE A 119 -35.54 4.48 -38.85
N ARG A 120 -35.98 5.62 -39.42
CA ARG A 120 -36.39 6.86 -38.71
C ARG A 120 -37.83 6.71 -38.16
N PRO A 121 -38.16 7.40 -37.06
CA PRO A 121 -39.24 8.41 -37.16
C PRO A 121 -38.85 9.69 -36.37
N VAL A 122 -38.73 10.87 -36.98
CA VAL A 122 -39.81 11.86 -37.18
C VAL A 122 -40.92 11.77 -36.12
N GLY A 123 -40.87 12.67 -35.14
CA GLY A 123 -41.95 12.83 -34.17
C GLY A 123 -41.51 13.49 -32.87
N PHE A 124 -41.14 14.77 -32.90
CA PHE A 124 -41.20 15.61 -31.70
C PHE A 124 -41.86 16.92 -32.08
N GLY A 125 -43.19 16.90 -32.04
CA GLY A 125 -44.04 18.07 -32.15
C GLY A 125 -44.56 18.48 -30.77
N GLY A 126 -44.89 19.77 -30.65
CA GLY A 126 -45.69 20.36 -29.57
C GLY A 126 -44.93 20.53 -28.26
N GLY A 127 -44.77 21.72 -27.70
CA GLY A 127 -45.79 22.75 -27.52
C GLY A 127 -46.24 22.71 -26.05
N GLY A 128 -46.14 23.83 -25.34
CA GLY A 128 -46.50 23.92 -23.92
C GLY A 128 -45.45 24.67 -23.11
N GLU A 129 -45.37 26.00 -23.12
CA GLU A 129 -46.34 26.96 -22.57
C GLU A 129 -46.09 27.31 -21.08
N LEU A 130 -45.78 28.59 -20.89
CA LEU A 130 -46.06 29.51 -19.78
C LEU A 130 -45.47 29.35 -18.37
N SER A 131 -45.28 30.57 -17.82
CA SER A 131 -45.06 30.98 -16.43
C SER A 131 -43.63 30.82 -15.92
N GLY A 132 -42.95 31.82 -15.39
CA GLY A 132 -43.35 33.16 -14.96
C GLY A 132 -42.28 33.62 -13.98
N ALA A 133 -41.68 34.78 -14.23
CA ALA A 133 -40.84 35.50 -13.28
C ALA A 133 -41.73 36.04 -12.11
N PRO A 134 -41.23 36.82 -11.13
CA PRO A 134 -39.85 37.28 -10.87
C PRO A 134 -39.44 37.29 -9.37
N ALA A 135 -38.21 37.75 -9.15
CA ALA A 135 -37.82 38.75 -8.13
C ALA A 135 -36.97 38.31 -6.92
N LYS A 136 -35.73 38.85 -6.91
CA LYS A 136 -34.94 39.47 -5.82
C LYS A 136 -33.46 39.29 -6.19
N ALA A 137 -32.57 40.28 -6.22
CA ALA A 137 -32.59 41.71 -5.89
C ALA A 137 -31.57 42.41 -6.81
#